data_AF-C5D708-F1
#
_entry.id   AF-C5D708-F1
#
_cell.length_a   1.000
_cell.length_b   1.000
_cell.length_c   1.000
_cell.angle_alpha   90.00
_cell.angle_beta   90.00
_cell.angle_gamma   90.00
#
_symmetry.space_group_name_H-M   'P 1'
#
loop_
_entity.id
_entity.type
_entity.pdbx_description
1 polymer ?
#
loop_
_entity_poly.entity_id
_entity_poly.type
_entity_poly.pdbx_seq_one_letter_code
_entity_poly.pdbx_strand_id
1 'polypeptide(L)' 'MIIPYILNWTFLYFPEDKREYIPAAITCTIFLIAAILTMRLIIKISKRQEEKAKELEEQLKKDNIVHNEK' A
#
# COMPACT_ATOMS: atom_id res chain seq x y z
N MET A 1 7.54 -20.15 -32.59
CA MET A 1 8.11 -21.02 -31.53
C MET A 1 8.64 -20.14 -30.38
N ILE A 2 7.76 -19.38 -29.71
CA ILE A 2 8.13 -18.36 -28.69
C ILE A 2 7.84 -18.87 -27.25
N ILE A 3 7.12 -19.98 -27.13
CA ILE A 3 6.67 -20.56 -25.86
C ILE A 3 7.79 -21.20 -24.99
N PRO A 4 8.89 -21.80 -25.52
CA PRO A 4 9.83 -22.55 -24.67
C PRO A 4 10.74 -21.67 -23.78
N TYR A 5 10.88 -20.37 -24.06
CA TYR A 5 11.69 -19.46 -23.24
C TYR A 5 10.98 -19.03 -21.96
N ILE A 6 9.64 -19.05 -21.95
CA ILE A 6 8.80 -18.64 -20.81
C ILE A 6 8.70 -19.79 -19.79
N LEU A 7 8.96 -21.03 -20.23
CA LEU A 7 8.85 -22.24 -19.43
C LEU A 7 10.21 -22.79 -18.97
N ASN A 8 11.23 -21.93 -18.79
CA ASN A 8 12.45 -22.32 -18.11
C ASN A 8 12.24 -22.17 -16.59
N TRP A 9 11.79 -23.27 -16.02
CA TRP A 9 11.52 -23.62 -14.62
C TRP A 9 12.78 -23.49 -13.71
N THR A 10 13.54 -22.41 -13.83
CA THR A 10 14.80 -22.17 -13.09
C THR A 10 14.68 -20.94 -12.18
N PHE A 11 13.47 -20.57 -11.77
CA PHE A 11 13.28 -19.51 -10.76
C PHE A 11 13.69 -19.97 -9.35
N LEU A 12 13.91 -21.28 -9.17
CA LEU A 12 14.35 -21.89 -7.92
C LEU A 12 15.83 -22.35 -7.98
N TYR A 13 16.70 -21.55 -8.60
CA TYR A 13 18.14 -21.71 -8.38
C TYR A 13 18.49 -21.08 -7.03
N PHE A 14 18.68 -21.93 -6.03
CA PHE A 14 19.17 -21.48 -4.74
C PHE A 14 20.69 -21.40 -4.81
N PRO A 15 21.30 -20.20 -4.66
CA PRO A 15 22.75 -20.13 -4.60
C PRO A 15 23.27 -20.98 -3.45
N GLU A 16 24.27 -21.81 -3.76
CA GLU A 16 24.97 -22.66 -2.79
C GLU A 16 25.69 -21.79 -1.74
N ASP A 17 26.18 -20.62 -2.15
CA ASP A 17 26.90 -19.68 -1.32
C ASP A 17 25.92 -18.61 -0.75
N LYS A 18 25.73 -18.61 0.57
CA LYS A 18 24.71 -17.78 1.24
C LYS A 18 24.91 -16.27 1.05
N ARG A 19 26.09 -15.87 0.60
CA ARG A 19 26.46 -14.47 0.33
C ARG A 19 25.69 -13.88 -0.84
N GLU A 20 25.24 -14.72 -1.78
CA GLU A 20 24.46 -14.28 -2.95
C GLU A 20 23.03 -13.83 -2.58
N TYR A 21 22.53 -14.15 -1.38
CA TYR A 21 21.26 -13.62 -0.87
C TYR A 21 21.35 -12.23 -0.25
N ILE A 22 22.57 -11.73 0.05
CA ILE A 22 22.76 -10.42 0.70
C ILE A 22 22.11 -9.28 -0.09
N PRO A 23 22.28 -9.18 -1.44
CA PRO A 23 21.62 -8.14 -2.24
C PRO A 23 20.08 -8.22 -2.18
N ALA A 24 19.53 -9.43 -2.16
CA ALA A 24 18.09 -9.64 -2.05
C ALA A 24 17.57 -9.20 -0.67
N ALA A 25 18.28 -9.54 0.41
CA ALA A 25 17.92 -9.14 1.76
C ALA A 25 17.93 -7.60 1.93
N ILE A 26 18.93 -6.92 1.38
CA ILE A 26 19.03 -5.46 1.39
C ILE A 26 17.84 -4.85 0.64
N THR A 27 17.56 -5.34 -0.57
CA THR A 27 16.45 -4.83 -1.40
C THR A 27 15.11 -5.03 -0.70
N CYS A 28 14.85 -6.24 -0.16
CA CYS A 28 13.65 -6.52 0.63
C CYS A 28 13.53 -5.59 1.84
N THR A 29 14.63 -5.33 2.55
CA THR A 29 14.63 -4.45 3.72
C THR A 29 14.28 -3.01 3.34
N ILE A 30 14.85 -2.48 2.26
CA ILE A 30 14.55 -1.13 1.78
C ILE A 30 13.07 -1.02 1.38
N PHE A 31 12.56 -1.99 0.62
CA PHE A 31 11.15 -2.01 0.22
C PHE A 31 10.21 -2.11 1.42
N LEU A 32 10.55 -2.92 2.41
CA LEU A 32 9.76 -3.08 3.63
C LEU A 32 9.70 -1.77 4.43
N ILE A 33 10.84 -1.09 4.58
CA ILE A 33 10.89 0.23 5.23
C ILE A 33 10.03 1.24 4.44
N ALA A 34 10.18 1.28 3.12
CA ALA A 34 9.41 2.18 2.26
C ALA A 34 7.90 1.92 2.36
N ALA A 35 7.47 0.65 2.40
CA ALA A 35 6.08 0.26 2.55
C ALA A 35 5.50 0.72 3.91
N ILE A 36 6.25 0.53 5.00
CA ILE A 36 5.84 0.99 6.33
C ILE A 36 5.70 2.52 6.37
N LEU A 37 6.67 3.24 5.81
CA LEU A 37 6.62 4.71 5.74
C LEU A 37 5.43 5.18 4.92
N THR A 38 5.20 4.57 3.75
CA THR A 38 4.08 4.88 2.87
C THR A 38 2.74 4.65 3.59
N MET A 39 2.57 3.52 4.27
CA MET A 39 1.35 3.26 5.03
C MET A 39 1.12 4.27 6.15
N ARG A 40 2.18 4.65 6.88
CA ARG A 40 2.05 5.69 7.91
C ARG A 40 1.64 7.05 7.34
N LEU A 41 2.17 7.42 6.17
CA LEU A 41 1.77 8.66 5.48
C LEU A 41 0.31 8.62 5.05
N ILE A 42 -0.14 7.52 4.46
CA ILE A 42 -1.53 7.34 4.02
C ILE A 42 -2.50 7.46 5.21
N ILE A 43 -2.22 6.78 6.32
CA ILE A 43 -3.06 6.84 7.53
C ILE A 43 -3.13 8.28 8.07
N LYS A 44 -2.00 9.00 8.10
CA LYS A 44 -1.98 10.39 8.56
C LYS A 44 -2.83 11.31 7.68
N ILE A 45 -2.77 11.12 6.37
CA ILE A 45 -3.57 11.90 5.41
C ILE A 45 -5.06 11.54 5.56
N SER A 46 -5.38 10.26 5.67
CA SER A 46 -6.76 9.76 5.83
C SER A 46 -7.44 10.36 7.05
N LYS A 47 -6.77 10.41 8.22
CA LYS A 47 -7.33 11.04 9.42
C LYS A 47 -7.70 12.50 9.23
N ARG A 48 -6.87 13.27 8.50
CA ARG A 48 -7.16 14.68 8.20
C ARG A 48 -8.33 14.83 7.23
N GLN A 49 -8.55 13.86 6.36
CA GLN A 49 -9.70 13.86 5.45
C GLN A 49 -10.99 13.47 6.19
N GLU A 50 -10.90 12.50 7.10
CA GLU A 50 -12.01 12.07 7.96
C GLU A 50 -12.53 13.22 8.84
N GLU A 51 -11.64 13.97 9.49
CA GLU A 51 -12.04 15.14 10.28
C GLU A 51 -12.81 16.18 9.46
N LYS A 52 -12.33 16.49 8.24
CA LYS A 52 -13.00 17.42 7.33
C LYS A 52 -14.35 16.91 6.83
N ALA A 53 -14.45 15.61 6.53
CA ALA A 53 -15.70 14.99 6.13
C ALA A 53 -16.74 15.06 7.25
N LYS A 54 -16.32 14.78 8.49
CA LYS A 54 -17.18 14.87 9.67
C LYS A 54 -17.67 16.30 9.92
N GLU A 55 -16.81 17.30 9.77
CA GLU A 55 -17.20 18.71 9.89
C GLU A 55 -18.24 19.09 8.82
N LEU A 56 -18.06 18.63 7.58
CA LEU A 56 -19.01 18.84 6.49
C LEU A 56 -20.36 18.16 6.77
N GLU A 57 -20.37 16.92 7.25
CA GLU A 57 -21.59 16.23 7.67
C GLU A 57 -22.33 16.99 8.78
N GLU A 58 -21.60 17.54 9.75
CA GLU A 58 -22.18 18.32 10.84
C GLU A 58 -22.78 19.65 10.34
N GLN A 59 -22.13 20.31 9.39
CA GLN A 59 -22.66 21.50 8.71
C GLN A 59 -23.94 21.18 7.91
N LEU A 60 -23.93 20.12 7.10
CA LEU A 60 -25.11 19.67 6.33
C LEU A 60 -26.29 19.28 7.24
N LYS A 61 -25.99 18.69 8.42
CA LYS A 61 -27.00 18.36 9.42
C LYS A 61 -27.58 19.60 10.10
N LYS A 62 -26.76 20.62 10.39
CA LYS A 62 -27.20 21.91 10.93
C LYS A 62 -28.05 22.69 9.91
N ASP A 63 -27.68 22.62 8.65
CA ASP A 63 -28.39 23.30 7.55
C ASP A 63 -29.70 22.60 7.12
N ASN A 64 -30.11 21.52 7.81
CA ASN A 64 -31.44 20.87 7.68
C ASN A 64 -31.87 20.49 6.24
N ILE A 65 -30.93 20.28 5.31
CA ILE A 65 -31.27 19.80 3.95
C ILE A 65 -31.70 18.32 3.98
N VAL A 66 -31.29 17.56 5.00
CA VAL A 66 -31.55 16.11 5.14
C VAL A 66 -32.84 15.79 5.93
N HIS A 67 -33.54 16.79 6.49
CA HIS A 67 -34.77 16.55 7.26
C HIS A 67 -36.07 16.59 6.43
N ASN A 68 -35.99 16.71 5.10
CA ASN A 68 -37.15 16.79 4.21
C ASN A 68 -37.41 15.51 3.39
N GLU A 69 -37.04 14.34 3.95
CA GLU A 69 -37.42 13.01 3.41
C GLU A 69 -38.10 12.14 4.49
N LYS A 70 -39.09 12.70 5.19
CA LYS A 70 -40.06 11.89 5.96
C LYS A 70 -41.47 12.10 5.44
#